data_AF-A0A1I8MPT5-F1
#
_entry.id   AF-A0A1I8MPT5-F1
#
_cell.length_a   1.000
_cell.length_b   1.000
_cell.length_c   1.000
_cell.angle_alpha   90.00
_cell.angle_beta   90.00
_cell.angle_gamma   90.00
#
_symmetry.space_group_name_H-M   'P 1'
#
loop_
_entity.id
_entity.type
_entity.pdbx_description
1 polymer ?
#
loop_
_entity_poly.entity_id
_entity_poly.type
_entity_poly.pdbx_seq_one_letter_code
_entity_poly.pdbx_strand_id
1 'polypeptide(L)'
;MKFVASIALAILALLLAVAIGEARTCQRPCTREYRPVCGTLKGRGGVIARCTFGNLCTYEVNKCLSRLPWTHKKGACQTQTNNCKDIVRQ
;
A
#
# COMPACT_ATOMS: atom_id res chain seq x y z
N MET A 1 39.61 -7.78 20.48
CA MET A 1 39.10 -6.55 19.82
C MET A 1 38.79 -6.75 18.33
N LYS A 2 39.69 -7.35 17.52
CA LYS A 2 39.45 -7.61 16.08
C LYS A 2 38.27 -8.54 15.80
N PHE A 3 38.16 -9.66 16.51
CA PHE A 3 37.05 -10.61 16.37
C PHE A 3 35.68 -10.03 16.78
N VAL A 4 35.65 -9.18 17.81
CA VAL A 4 34.42 -8.50 18.26
C VAL A 4 33.92 -7.51 17.21
N ALA A 5 34.83 -6.76 16.58
CA ALA A 5 34.50 -5.85 15.48
C ALA A 5 33.96 -6.60 14.25
N SER A 6 34.55 -7.75 13.90
CA SER A 6 34.07 -8.58 12.79
C SER A 6 32.68 -9.15 13.03
N ILE A 7 32.40 -9.63 14.24
CA ILE A 7 31.08 -10.14 14.63
C ILE A 7 30.04 -9.01 14.61
N ALA A 8 30.38 -7.83 15.15
CA ALA A 8 29.50 -6.67 15.14
C ALA A 8 29.13 -6.22 13.71
N LEU A 9 30.10 -6.23 12.78
CA LEU A 9 29.87 -5.91 11.37
C LEU A 9 28.98 -6.95 10.67
N ALA A 10 29.18 -8.24 10.96
CA ALA A 10 28.34 -9.31 10.40
C ALA A 10 26.90 -9.22 10.91
N ILE A 11 26.70 -8.94 12.21
CA ILE A 11 25.37 -8.73 12.79
C ILE A 11 24.71 -7.48 12.19
N LEU A 12 25.45 -6.39 12.04
CA LEU A 12 24.93 -5.16 11.41
C LEU A 12 24.53 -5.41 9.95
N ALA A 13 25.35 -6.13 9.19
CA ALA A 13 25.02 -6.51 7.82
C ALA A 13 23.78 -7.41 7.74
N LEU A 14 23.62 -8.35 8.67
CA LEU A 14 22.44 -9.22 8.75
C LEU A 14 21.18 -8.42 9.13
N LEU A 15 21.28 -7.49 10.09
CA LEU A 15 20.18 -6.60 10.46
C LEU A 15 19.75 -5.70 9.28
N LEU A 16 20.72 -5.18 8.52
CA LEU A 16 20.45 -4.42 7.29
C LEU A 16 19.79 -5.30 6.22
N ALA A 17 20.22 -6.56 6.07
CA ALA A 17 19.65 -7.51 5.12
C ALA A 17 18.20 -7.89 5.46
N VAL A 18 17.86 -8.01 6.75
CA VAL A 18 16.48 -8.25 7.20
C VAL A 18 15.59 -7.02 6.92
N ALA A 19 16.12 -5.80 7.01
CA ALA A 19 15.37 -4.57 6.73
C ALA A 19 14.98 -4.40 5.25
N ILE A 20 15.71 -5.00 4.31
CA ILE A 20 15.48 -4.90 2.86
C ILE A 20 14.57 -6.02 2.29
N GLY A 21 14.18 -7.00 3.11
CA GLY A 21 13.68 -8.31 2.66
C GLY A 21 12.16 -8.51 2.53
N GLU A 22 11.34 -7.47 2.28
CA GLU A 22 9.91 -7.65 1.95
C GLU A 22 9.49 -6.83 0.71
N ALA A 23 10.14 -7.08 -0.43
CA ALA A 23 9.60 -6.70 -1.72
C ALA A 23 8.52 -7.72 -2.16
N ARG A 24 7.39 -7.78 -1.44
CA ARG A 24 6.24 -8.57 -1.89
C ARG A 24 5.59 -7.91 -3.11
N THR A 25 5.36 -8.73 -4.13
CA THR A 25 4.77 -8.41 -5.43
C THR A 25 3.34 -7.86 -5.30
N CYS A 26 3.22 -6.55 -5.03
CA CYS A 26 1.91 -5.88 -4.96
C CYS A 26 1.16 -5.87 -6.29
N GLN A 27 1.90 -5.87 -7.40
CA GLN A 27 1.31 -5.90 -8.74
C GLN A 27 0.79 -7.31 -9.04
N ARG A 28 -0.50 -7.39 -9.34
CA ARG A 28 -1.17 -8.59 -9.83
C ARG A 28 -2.23 -8.19 -10.85
N PRO A 29 -2.50 -9.03 -11.87
CA PRO A 29 -3.56 -8.76 -12.81
C PRO A 29 -4.91 -8.79 -12.09
N CYS A 30 -5.76 -7.80 -12.38
CA CYS A 30 -7.15 -7.77 -11.97
C CYS A 30 -8.03 -7.93 -13.19
N THR A 31 -9.10 -8.70 -13.04
CA THR A 31 -10.18 -8.78 -14.02
C THR A 31 -10.89 -7.42 -14.14
N ARG A 32 -11.56 -7.18 -15.28
CA ARG A 32 -12.22 -5.89 -15.61
C ARG A 32 -13.68 -5.83 -15.17
N GLU A 33 -14.15 -6.75 -14.33
CA GLU A 33 -15.50 -6.71 -13.78
C GLU A 33 -15.70 -5.48 -12.91
N TYR A 34 -16.83 -4.82 -13.12
CA TYR A 34 -17.22 -3.66 -12.34
C TYR A 34 -18.03 -4.11 -11.12
N ARG A 35 -17.37 -4.19 -9.98
CA ARG A 35 -17.94 -4.48 -8.66
C ARG A 35 -17.38 -3.47 -7.65
N PRO A 36 -17.84 -2.21 -7.71
CA PRO A 36 -17.09 -1.10 -7.16
C PRO A 36 -16.95 -1.18 -5.63
N VAL A 37 -15.84 -0.63 -5.15
CA VAL A 37 -15.59 -0.40 -3.72
C VAL A 37 -15.16 1.03 -3.48
N CYS A 38 -15.61 1.61 -2.37
CA CYS A 38 -15.25 2.97 -1.98
C CYS A 38 -14.08 2.90 -1.02
N GLY A 39 -12.89 3.25 -1.50
CA GLY A 39 -11.68 3.35 -0.69
C GLY A 39 -11.60 4.71 0.01
N THR A 40 -11.23 4.70 1.28
CA THR A 40 -10.99 5.89 2.11
C THR A 40 -9.56 5.86 2.62
N LEU A 41 -8.76 6.86 2.24
CA LEU A 41 -7.43 7.10 2.76
C LEU A 41 -7.52 7.98 4.00
N LYS A 42 -6.93 7.51 5.11
CA LYS A 42 -6.85 8.27 6.36
C LYS A 42 -5.46 8.85 6.56
N GLY A 43 -5.38 10.00 7.19
CA GLY A 43 -4.16 10.61 7.71
C GLY A 43 -4.32 11.00 9.16
N ARG A 44 -3.30 11.65 9.73
CA ARG A 44 -3.36 12.17 11.11
C ARG A 44 -4.52 13.13 11.34
N GLY A 45 -4.92 13.90 10.33
CA GLY A 45 -6.00 14.89 10.38
C GLY A 45 -7.37 14.40 9.90
N GLY A 46 -7.57 13.10 9.69
CA GLY A 46 -8.84 12.55 9.22
C GLY A 46 -8.79 12.00 7.80
N VAL A 47 -9.87 12.16 7.04
CA VAL A 47 -9.98 11.63 5.68
C VAL A 47 -9.19 12.50 4.70
N ILE A 48 -8.20 11.92 4.03
CA ILE A 48 -7.42 12.58 2.97
C ILE A 48 -8.14 12.42 1.63
N ALA A 49 -8.59 11.20 1.31
CA ALA A 49 -9.19 10.91 0.02
C ALA A 49 -10.30 9.86 0.10
N ARG A 50 -11.30 9.99 -0.77
CA ARG A 50 -12.33 8.99 -1.05
C ARG A 50 -12.36 8.72 -2.55
N CYS A 51 -12.00 7.49 -2.96
CA CYS A 51 -11.90 7.11 -4.36
C CYS A 51 -12.63 5.80 -4.63
N THR A 52 -13.39 5.74 -5.73
CA THR A 52 -14.01 4.48 -6.17
C THR A 52 -13.00 3.68 -6.96
N PHE A 53 -12.88 2.41 -6.60
CA PHE A 53 -12.11 1.41 -7.34
C PHE A 53 -13.08 0.53 -8.11
N GLY A 54 -12.67 0.07 -9.31
CA GLY A 54 -13.54 -0.74 -10.18
C GLY A 54 -13.94 -2.07 -9.53
N ASN A 55 -13.06 -2.63 -8.70
CA ASN A 55 -13.32 -3.83 -7.91
C ASN A 55 -12.37 -3.92 -6.70
N LEU A 56 -12.59 -4.93 -5.85
CA LEU A 56 -11.75 -5.17 -4.67
C LEU A 56 -10.28 -5.46 -5.05
N CYS A 57 -10.03 -6.11 -6.19
CA CYS A 57 -8.66 -6.44 -6.61
C CYS A 57 -7.83 -5.18 -6.84
N THR A 58 -8.36 -4.22 -7.63
CA THR A 58 -7.69 -2.94 -7.91
C THR A 58 -7.47 -2.10 -6.64
N TYR A 59 -8.41 -2.14 -5.69
CA TYR A 59 -8.24 -1.53 -4.36
C TYR A 59 -7.07 -2.14 -3.58
N GLU A 60 -6.97 -3.46 -3.52
CA GLU A 60 -5.90 -4.13 -2.77
C GLU A 60 -4.52 -3.89 -3.38
N VAL A 61 -4.43 -3.85 -4.72
CA VAL A 61 -3.19 -3.46 -5.43
C VAL A 61 -2.77 -2.05 -5.01
N ASN A 62 -3.69 -1.08 -5.04
CA ASN A 62 -3.40 0.28 -4.59
C ASN A 62 -2.97 0.35 -3.11
N LYS A 63 -3.68 -0.36 -2.22
CA LYS A 63 -3.35 -0.39 -0.80
C LYS A 63 -1.93 -0.94 -0.57
N CYS A 64 -1.58 -2.00 -1.29
CA CYS A 64 -0.24 -2.59 -1.23
C CYS A 64 0.83 -1.63 -1.77
N LEU A 65 0.62 -1.07 -2.97
CA LEU A 65 1.58 -0.17 -3.64
C LEU A 65 1.82 1.12 -2.86
N SER A 66 0.77 1.73 -2.34
CA SER A 66 0.88 3.01 -1.63
C SER A 66 1.47 2.85 -0.22
N ARG A 67 1.34 1.67 0.40
CA ARG A 67 1.68 1.44 1.82
C ARG A 67 1.01 2.45 2.77
N LEU A 68 -0.15 2.97 2.35
CA LEU A 68 -0.93 3.95 3.10
C LEU A 68 -2.15 3.29 3.77
N PRO A 69 -2.69 3.89 4.85
CA PRO A 69 -3.80 3.32 5.61
C PRO A 69 -5.15 3.50 4.88
N TRP A 70 -5.34 2.73 3.81
CA TRP A 70 -6.59 2.62 3.10
C TRP A 70 -7.55 1.67 3.81
N THR A 71 -8.82 2.08 3.86
CA THR A 71 -9.97 1.27 4.28
C THR A 71 -11.01 1.27 3.16
N HIS A 72 -11.90 0.28 3.08
CA HIS A 72 -12.93 0.24 2.04
C HIS A 72 -14.32 -0.11 2.58
N LYS A 73 -15.33 0.22 1.78
CA LYS A 73 -16.71 -0.29 1.90
C LYS A 73 -17.18 -0.77 0.53
N LYS A 74 -18.15 -1.71 0.52
CA LYS A 74 -18.81 -2.16 -0.72
C LYS A 74 -19.56 -0.99 -1.39
N GLY A 75 -19.59 -1.01 -2.72
CA GLY A 75 -20.24 0.02 -3.54
C GLY A 75 -19.32 1.20 -3.88
N ALA A 76 -19.74 2.01 -4.84
CA ALA A 76 -19.03 3.23 -5.21
C ALA A 76 -19.09 4.28 -4.09
N CYS A 77 -18.15 5.23 -4.09
CA CYS A 77 -18.23 6.37 -3.19
C CYS A 77 -19.39 7.30 -3.58
N GLN A 78 -20.20 7.70 -2.61
CA GLN A 78 -21.24 8.73 -2.80
C GLN A 78 -20.63 10.11 -3.09
N THR A 79 -19.51 10.42 -2.43
CA THR A 79 -18.70 11.60 -2.65
C THR A 79 -17.25 11.18 -2.92
N GLN A 80 -16.67 11.73 -3.98
CA GLN A 80 -15.30 11.45 -4.38
C GLN A 80 -14.42 12.67 -4.16
N THR A 81 -13.18 12.42 -3.77
CA THR A 81 -12.14 13.45 -3.79
C THR A 81 -11.82 13.78 -5.25
N ASN A 82 -11.68 15.06 -5.56
CA ASN A 82 -11.21 15.49 -6.87
C ASN A 82 -9.84 14.85 -7.15
N ASN A 83 -9.54 14.54 -8.41
CA ASN A 83 -8.24 14.03 -8.83
C ASN A 83 -7.83 12.66 -8.24
N CYS A 84 -8.79 11.75 -8.03
CA CYS A 84 -8.49 10.37 -7.61
C CYS A 84 -7.48 9.64 -8.53
N LYS A 85 -7.36 10.03 -9.80
CA LYS A 85 -6.38 9.48 -10.74
C LYS A 85 -4.93 9.78 -10.33
N ASP A 86 -4.70 10.88 -9.63
CA ASP A 86 -3.36 11.29 -9.18
C ASP A 86 -3.01 10.71 -7.79
N ILE A 87 -4.03 10.28 -7.04
CA ILE A 87 -3.91 9.73 -5.69
C ILE A 87 -3.75 8.21 -5.71
N VAL A 88 -4.50 7.53 -6.58
CA VAL A 88 -4.57 6.06 -6.65
C VAL A 88 -3.39 5.49 -7.46
N ARG A 89 -2.80 4.41 -6.96
CA ARG A 89 -1.79 3.58 -7.62
C ARG A 89 -2.47 2.33 -8.19
N GLN A 90 -2.63 2.22 -9.50
CA GLN A 90 -3.30 1.09 -10.16
C GLN A 90 -2.59 0.71 -11.45
#